data_AF-A0A662AH71-F1
#
_entry.id   AF-A0A662AH71-F1
#
_cell.length_a   1.000
_cell.length_b   1.000
_cell.length_c   1.000
_cell.angle_alpha   90.00
_cell.angle_beta   90.00
_cell.angle_gamma   90.00
#
_symmetry.space_group_name_H-M   'P 1'
#
loop_
_entity.id
_entity.type
_entity.pdbx_description
1 polymer ?
#
loop_
_entity_poly.entity_id
_entity_poly.type
_entity_poly.pdbx_seq_one_letter_code
_entity_poly.pdbx_strand_id
1 'polypeptide(L)'
;MKTKTNYLYFIFLSLISVSLTLISCEKDIREFDVSGKVYDPKLKKNVSNAEVVLRASKIKSGIYNSTYVDLQSTNTSSDGTYSFQTPEEIVSGYRFYFNKKDYFDQLIDIETEDLQRNDGFNLNVNLIPIAYVKLTVENTSPVGSEDEIRFRFKNVEVQCKDCWNKEIITGLGPTYYYSRTAQTSGENDLIIEWVVKKGGQQHIYTDTLRTKAFQTINYNINY
;
A
#
# COMPACT_ATOMS: atom_id res chain seq x y z
N MET A 1 -16.51 73.79 -38.56
CA MET A 1 -16.91 72.38 -38.78
C MET A 1 -15.69 71.55 -39.18
N LYS A 2 -14.94 70.94 -38.25
CA LYS A 2 -13.83 69.98 -38.59
C LYS A 2 -13.29 69.23 -37.34
N THR A 3 -14.15 68.74 -36.45
CA THR A 3 -13.69 68.10 -35.18
C THR A 3 -14.31 66.75 -34.86
N LYS A 4 -15.33 66.27 -35.60
CA LYS A 4 -16.01 64.99 -35.28
C LYS A 4 -15.30 63.73 -35.80
N THR A 5 -14.44 63.84 -36.82
CA THR A 5 -13.81 62.66 -37.47
C THR A 5 -12.69 62.04 -36.62
N ASN A 6 -12.04 62.80 -35.74
CA ASN A 6 -10.92 62.30 -34.93
C ASN A 6 -11.38 61.47 -33.72
N TYR A 7 -12.58 61.70 -33.20
CA TYR A 7 -13.07 61.01 -32.00
C TYR A 7 -13.44 59.54 -32.27
N LEU A 8 -14.01 59.25 -33.45
CA LEU A 8 -14.31 57.87 -33.84
C LEU A 8 -13.03 57.04 -34.02
N TYR A 9 -11.97 57.65 -34.57
CA TYR A 9 -10.68 56.99 -34.75
C TYR A 9 -10.02 56.63 -33.41
N PHE A 10 -10.10 57.52 -32.42
CA PHE A 10 -9.61 57.25 -31.06
C PHE A 10 -10.40 56.16 -30.33
N ILE A 11 -11.73 56.08 -30.52
CA ILE A 11 -12.56 55.00 -29.98
C ILE A 11 -12.19 53.66 -30.63
N PHE A 12 -11.97 53.65 -31.94
CA PHE A 12 -11.59 52.44 -32.67
C PHE A 12 -10.19 51.95 -32.28
N LEU A 13 -9.22 52.86 -32.10
CA LEU A 13 -7.87 52.52 -31.61
C LEU A 13 -7.89 51.99 -30.16
N SER A 14 -8.76 52.56 -29.33
CA SER A 14 -8.99 52.11 -27.95
C SER A 14 -9.58 50.70 -27.88
N LEU A 15 -10.58 50.39 -28.72
CA LEU A 15 -11.18 49.05 -28.81
C LEU A 15 -10.18 47.98 -29.32
N ILE A 16 -9.28 48.35 -30.25
CA ILE A 16 -8.22 47.47 -30.73
C ILE A 16 -7.17 47.21 -29.65
N SER A 17 -6.83 48.23 -28.84
CA SER A 17 -5.90 48.09 -27.72
C SER A 17 -6.43 47.16 -26.62
N VAL A 18 -7.72 47.25 -26.28
CA VAL A 18 -8.38 46.40 -25.27
C VAL A 18 -8.57 44.95 -25.74
N SER A 19 -8.71 44.72 -27.05
CA SER A 19 -8.82 43.36 -27.61
C SER A 19 -7.47 42.63 -27.69
N LEU A 20 -6.35 43.35 -27.72
CA LEU A 20 -5.00 42.76 -27.69
C LEU A 20 -4.54 42.30 -26.30
N THR A 21 -5.19 42.76 -25.22
CA THR A 21 -4.83 42.36 -23.84
C THR A 21 -5.53 41.09 -23.34
N LEU A 22 -6.42 40.50 -24.14
CA LEU A 22 -7.16 39.27 -23.78
C LEU A 22 -6.53 37.99 -24.36
N ILE A 23 -5.33 38.08 -24.94
CA ILE A 23 -4.53 36.90 -25.26
C ILE A 23 -3.95 36.38 -23.94
N SER A 24 -4.80 35.63 -23.23
CA SER A 24 -4.42 34.83 -22.07
C SER A 24 -3.33 33.87 -22.51
N CYS A 25 -2.10 34.13 -22.09
CA CYS A 25 -1.00 33.20 -22.21
C CYS A 25 -1.29 32.03 -21.26
N GLU A 26 -1.92 30.97 -21.77
CA GLU A 26 -1.98 29.71 -21.03
C GLU A 26 -0.53 29.22 -20.86
N LYS A 27 -0.12 29.09 -19.61
CA LYS A 27 1.19 28.54 -19.29
C LYS A 27 1.12 27.07 -19.67
N ASP A 28 1.91 26.64 -20.66
CA ASP A 28 2.07 25.22 -20.97
C ASP A 28 2.57 24.51 -19.72
N ILE A 29 1.67 23.81 -19.03
CA ILE A 29 2.03 22.92 -17.93
C ILE A 29 2.39 21.60 -18.58
N ARG A 30 3.65 21.20 -18.43
CA ARG A 30 4.10 19.88 -18.88
C ARG A 30 3.32 18.80 -18.13
N GLU A 31 2.82 17.82 -18.85
CA GLU A 31 2.17 16.64 -18.27
C GLU A 31 3.08 15.42 -18.41
N PHE A 32 2.94 14.49 -17.47
CA PHE A 32 3.64 13.22 -17.47
C PHE A 32 2.65 12.07 -17.58
N ASP A 33 2.92 11.17 -18.52
CA ASP A 33 2.21 9.92 -18.64
C ASP A 33 2.76 8.92 -17.63
N VAL A 34 1.89 8.47 -16.74
CA VAL A 34 2.17 7.39 -15.78
C VAL A 34 1.40 6.17 -16.21
N SER A 35 2.07 5.02 -16.27
CA SER A 35 1.45 3.75 -16.62
C SER A 35 2.04 2.59 -15.84
N GLY A 36 1.38 1.45 -15.88
CA GLY A 36 1.89 0.26 -15.21
C GLY A 36 0.92 -0.89 -15.16
N LYS A 37 1.32 -1.93 -14.43
CA LYS A 37 0.52 -3.14 -14.25
C LYS A 37 0.63 -3.67 -12.82
N VAL A 38 -0.51 -4.11 -12.29
CA VAL A 38 -0.60 -4.73 -10.98
C VAL A 38 -0.84 -6.24 -11.11
N TYR A 39 0.00 -7.03 -10.44
CA TYR A 39 0.01 -8.48 -10.52
C TYR A 39 -0.03 -9.13 -9.14
N ASP A 40 -0.71 -10.26 -9.01
CA ASP A 40 -0.65 -11.12 -7.84
C ASP A 40 0.27 -12.30 -8.15
N PRO A 41 1.49 -12.35 -7.58
CA PRO A 41 2.43 -13.44 -7.84
C PRO A 41 2.03 -14.75 -7.16
N LYS A 42 1.21 -14.71 -6.11
CA LYS A 42 0.77 -15.89 -5.36
C LYS A 42 -0.36 -16.61 -6.08
N LEU A 43 -1.34 -15.87 -6.62
CA LEU A 43 -2.44 -16.40 -7.44
C LEU A 43 -2.14 -16.43 -8.94
N LYS A 44 -0.98 -15.91 -9.36
CA LYS A 44 -0.52 -15.84 -10.75
C LYS A 44 -1.52 -15.15 -11.69
N LYS A 45 -2.13 -14.06 -11.23
CA LYS A 45 -3.17 -13.34 -11.98
C LYS A 45 -2.95 -11.84 -11.94
N ASN A 46 -3.47 -11.14 -12.95
CA ASN A 46 -3.53 -9.67 -12.90
C ASN A 46 -4.54 -9.23 -11.85
N VAL A 47 -4.26 -8.13 -11.15
CA VAL A 47 -5.17 -7.58 -10.13
C VAL A 47 -5.98 -6.46 -10.76
N SER A 48 -7.27 -6.71 -10.95
CA SER A 48 -8.21 -5.70 -11.46
C SER A 48 -8.84 -4.88 -10.35
N ASN A 49 -9.28 -3.67 -10.71
CA ASN A 49 -9.91 -2.70 -9.81
C ASN A 49 -9.14 -2.49 -8.49
N ALA A 50 -7.80 -2.46 -8.54
CA ALA A 50 -6.94 -1.94 -7.49
C ALA A 50 -6.85 -0.42 -7.64
N GLU A 51 -6.97 0.30 -6.54
CA GLU A 51 -6.79 1.75 -6.50
C GLU A 51 -5.30 2.06 -6.58
N VAL A 52 -4.95 2.99 -7.46
CA VAL A 52 -3.61 3.52 -7.65
C VAL A 52 -3.67 5.02 -7.39
N VAL A 53 -2.99 5.49 -6.37
CA VAL A 53 -2.95 6.91 -5.99
C VAL A 53 -1.52 7.42 -6.10
N LEU A 54 -1.32 8.45 -6.92
CA LEU A 54 -0.11 9.25 -6.89
C LEU A 54 -0.25 10.34 -5.86
N ARG A 55 0.68 10.39 -4.92
CA ARG A 55 0.79 11.43 -3.89
C ARG A 55 2.07 12.21 -4.07
N ALA A 56 2.10 13.45 -3.59
CA ALA A 56 3.33 14.24 -3.53
C ALA A 56 3.48 15.04 -2.25
N SER A 57 4.72 15.28 -1.86
CA SER A 57 5.09 16.19 -0.78
C SER A 57 5.38 17.58 -1.39
N LYS A 58 4.43 18.51 -1.25
CA LYS A 58 4.56 19.86 -1.84
C LYS A 58 5.52 20.73 -1.03
N ILE A 59 6.42 21.44 -1.70
CA ILE A 59 7.28 22.45 -1.08
C ILE A 59 6.49 23.77 -1.03
N LYS A 60 6.08 24.21 0.16
CA LYS A 60 5.40 25.51 0.33
C LYS A 60 6.28 26.45 1.15
N SER A 61 6.63 27.59 0.56
CA SER A 61 7.40 28.67 1.22
C SER A 61 8.79 28.24 1.78
N GLY A 62 9.46 27.29 1.13
CA GLY A 62 10.79 26.81 1.55
C GLY A 62 10.78 25.95 2.83
N ILE A 63 9.60 25.62 3.37
CA ILE A 63 9.44 24.73 4.51
C ILE A 63 9.04 23.35 3.98
N TYR A 64 9.82 22.33 4.35
CA TYR A 64 9.53 20.94 4.01
C TYR A 64 8.25 20.49 4.72
N ASN A 65 7.23 20.12 3.94
CA ASN A 65 5.98 19.61 4.49
C ASN A 65 5.96 18.09 4.27
N SER A 66 6.24 17.32 5.32
CA SER A 66 6.38 15.85 5.24
C SER A 66 5.07 15.12 4.90
N THR A 67 3.96 15.83 4.81
CA THR A 67 2.64 15.27 4.49
C THR A 67 2.48 15.16 2.98
N TYR A 68 2.39 13.92 2.51
CA TYR A 68 1.98 13.60 1.15
C TYR A 68 0.50 13.94 0.95
N VAL A 69 0.17 14.60 -0.15
CA VAL A 69 -1.21 14.88 -0.59
C VAL A 69 -1.49 14.12 -1.89
N ASP A 70 -2.73 13.66 -2.05
CA ASP A 70 -3.16 12.99 -3.27
C ASP A 70 -3.16 13.99 -4.44
N LEU A 71 -2.51 13.61 -5.55
CA LEU A 71 -2.48 14.38 -6.80
C LEU A 71 -3.44 13.81 -7.84
N GLN A 72 -3.42 12.49 -7.99
CA GLN A 72 -4.22 11.79 -8.97
C GLN A 72 -4.54 10.38 -8.48
N SER A 73 -5.70 9.84 -8.87
CA SER A 73 -6.04 8.45 -8.63
C SER A 73 -6.69 7.81 -9.84
N THR A 74 -6.52 6.50 -9.95
CA THR A 74 -7.19 5.66 -10.95
C THR A 74 -7.38 4.26 -10.41
N ASN A 75 -8.12 3.43 -11.14
CA ASN A 75 -8.27 2.02 -10.84
C ASN A 75 -7.70 1.18 -11.98
N THR A 76 -7.03 0.10 -11.64
CA THR A 76 -6.54 -0.85 -12.65
C THR A 76 -7.71 -1.47 -13.43
N SER A 77 -7.54 -1.66 -14.72
CA SER A 77 -8.51 -2.31 -15.60
C SER A 77 -8.60 -3.83 -15.37
N SER A 78 -9.39 -4.54 -16.19
CA SER A 78 -9.59 -5.99 -16.06
C SER A 78 -8.31 -6.81 -16.28
N ASP A 79 -7.35 -6.30 -17.06
CA ASP A 79 -6.06 -6.94 -17.31
C ASP A 79 -4.98 -6.49 -16.31
N GLY A 80 -5.34 -5.70 -15.30
CA GLY A 80 -4.48 -5.16 -14.25
C GLY A 80 -3.64 -3.95 -14.65
N THR A 81 -3.82 -3.41 -15.86
CA THR A 81 -3.13 -2.18 -16.29
C THR A 81 -3.74 -0.93 -15.67
N TYR A 82 -2.93 0.10 -15.47
CA TYR A 82 -3.39 1.44 -15.11
C TYR A 82 -2.62 2.48 -15.93
N SER A 83 -3.25 3.62 -16.17
CA SER A 83 -2.61 4.79 -16.76
C SER A 83 -3.32 6.08 -16.37
N PHE A 84 -2.57 7.15 -16.19
CA PHE A 84 -3.12 8.50 -16.00
C PHE A 84 -2.05 9.55 -16.34
N GLN A 85 -2.54 10.76 -16.61
CA GLN A 85 -1.69 11.94 -16.77
C GLN A 85 -1.68 12.74 -15.47
N THR A 86 -0.51 13.31 -15.16
CA THR A 86 -0.33 14.20 -14.01
C THR A 86 0.48 15.43 -14.42
N PRO A 87 0.08 16.64 -13.99
CA PRO A 87 0.82 17.85 -14.31
C PRO A 87 2.14 17.92 -13.55
N GLU A 88 3.11 18.61 -14.13
CA GLU A 88 4.37 18.94 -13.47
C GLU A 88 4.13 19.86 -12.27
N GLU A 89 4.63 19.43 -11.12
CA GLU A 89 4.45 20.08 -9.82
C GLU A 89 5.81 20.21 -9.15
N ILE A 90 6.03 21.33 -8.45
CA ILE A 90 7.25 21.56 -7.66
C ILE A 90 7.09 20.83 -6.32
N VAL A 91 7.66 19.64 -6.24
CA VAL A 91 7.52 18.73 -5.08
C VAL A 91 8.87 18.17 -4.66
N SER A 92 8.99 17.82 -3.39
CA SER A 92 10.20 17.19 -2.85
C SER A 92 10.23 15.68 -3.02
N GLY A 93 9.14 15.07 -3.49
CA GLY A 93 9.07 13.65 -3.78
C GLY A 93 7.65 13.19 -4.10
N TYR A 94 7.57 12.06 -4.79
CA TYR A 94 6.33 11.39 -5.13
C TYR A 94 6.21 10.06 -4.40
N ARG A 95 4.98 9.62 -4.15
CA ARG A 95 4.68 8.34 -3.53
C ARG A 95 3.48 7.72 -4.20
N PHE A 96 3.65 6.53 -4.74
CA PHE A 96 2.52 5.70 -5.15
C PHE A 96 1.96 4.95 -3.95
N TYR A 97 0.65 4.91 -3.86
CA TYR A 97 -0.09 4.06 -2.96
C TYR A 97 -1.00 3.14 -3.77
N PHE A 98 -0.81 1.84 -3.62
CA PHE A 98 -1.62 0.81 -4.24
C PHE A 98 -2.46 0.14 -3.16
N ASN A 99 -3.77 0.17 -3.32
CA ASN A 99 -4.71 -0.46 -2.41
C ASN A 99 -5.65 -1.38 -3.17
N LYS A 100 -5.91 -2.54 -2.58
CA LYS A 100 -6.97 -3.44 -3.02
C LYS A 100 -7.52 -4.16 -1.81
N LYS A 101 -8.84 -4.21 -1.69
CA LYS A 101 -9.51 -5.02 -0.65
C LYS A 101 -8.95 -6.45 -0.65
N ASP A 102 -8.62 -6.94 0.53
CA ASP A 102 -8.07 -8.27 0.80
C ASP A 102 -6.65 -8.51 0.26
N TYR A 103 -5.91 -7.44 -0.09
CA TYR A 103 -4.47 -7.49 -0.37
C TYR A 103 -3.72 -6.57 0.60
N PHE A 104 -2.44 -6.85 0.80
CA PHE A 104 -1.56 -5.92 1.50
C PHE A 104 -1.28 -4.70 0.63
N ASP A 105 -1.46 -3.52 1.22
CA ASP A 105 -1.14 -2.25 0.59
C ASP A 105 0.34 -2.17 0.21
N GLN A 106 0.63 -1.43 -0.86
CA GLN A 106 2.00 -1.12 -1.25
C GLN A 106 2.21 0.40 -1.33
N LEU A 107 3.33 0.84 -0.77
CA LEU A 107 3.80 2.21 -0.83
C LEU A 107 5.16 2.22 -1.52
N ILE A 108 5.29 3.03 -2.56
CA ILE A 108 6.52 3.14 -3.35
C ILE A 108 6.88 4.62 -3.46
N ASP A 109 7.99 5.01 -2.85
CA ASP A 109 8.57 6.34 -2.98
C ASP A 109 9.35 6.44 -4.28
N ILE A 110 9.13 7.52 -5.02
CA ILE A 110 9.75 7.81 -6.31
C ILE A 110 10.41 9.19 -6.25
N GLU A 111 11.66 9.27 -6.69
CA GLU A 111 12.38 10.52 -6.83
C GLU A 111 11.75 11.39 -7.93
N THR A 112 11.72 12.70 -7.71
CA THR A 112 11.12 13.65 -8.65
C THR A 112 11.71 13.52 -10.06
N GLU A 113 13.02 13.30 -10.16
CA GLU A 113 13.74 13.16 -11.43
C GLU A 113 13.32 11.92 -12.24
N ASP A 114 12.90 10.84 -11.57
CA ASP A 114 12.50 9.60 -12.23
C ASP A 114 11.12 9.74 -12.86
N LEU A 115 10.18 10.38 -12.17
CA LEU A 115 8.82 10.60 -12.68
C LEU A 115 8.80 11.62 -13.83
N GLN A 116 9.65 12.65 -13.77
CA GLN A 116 9.61 13.81 -14.66
C GLN A 116 10.44 13.64 -15.96
N ARG A 117 10.80 12.40 -16.32
CA ARG A 117 11.52 12.08 -17.57
C ARG A 117 10.62 12.27 -18.81
N ASN A 118 11.26 12.54 -19.96
CA ASN A 118 10.58 12.89 -21.22
C ASN A 118 9.84 11.71 -21.90
N ASP A 119 10.00 10.48 -21.41
CA ASP A 119 9.51 9.24 -22.02
C ASP A 119 8.35 8.59 -21.26
N GLY A 120 7.79 9.29 -20.26
CA GLY A 120 6.76 8.75 -19.37
C GLY A 120 7.33 7.80 -18.32
N PHE A 121 6.52 7.46 -17.32
CA PHE A 121 6.94 6.63 -16.19
C PHE A 121 6.13 5.33 -16.16
N ASN A 122 6.83 4.19 -16.20
CA ASN A 122 6.22 2.86 -16.11
C ASN A 122 6.57 2.18 -14.78
N LEU A 123 5.56 1.80 -14.00
CA LEU A 123 5.74 1.13 -12.72
C LEU A 123 4.86 -0.12 -12.61
N ASN A 124 5.49 -1.29 -12.54
CA ASN A 124 4.79 -2.55 -12.30
C ASN A 124 4.90 -2.92 -10.82
N VAL A 125 3.79 -3.39 -10.24
CA VAL A 125 3.70 -3.67 -8.79
C VAL A 125 3.08 -5.03 -8.54
N ASN A 126 3.62 -5.74 -7.55
CA ASN A 126 3.03 -6.96 -7.04
C ASN A 126 2.20 -6.65 -5.80
N LEU A 127 0.95 -7.09 -5.77
CA LEU A 127 0.13 -7.10 -4.56
C LEU A 127 0.04 -8.52 -4.00
N ILE A 128 0.24 -8.64 -2.69
CA ILE A 128 0.19 -9.93 -1.99
C ILE A 128 -1.21 -10.12 -1.39
N PRO A 129 -1.91 -11.24 -1.68
CA PRO A 129 -3.23 -11.48 -1.11
C PRO A 129 -3.12 -11.75 0.39
N ILE A 130 -4.09 -11.27 1.16
CA ILE A 130 -4.21 -11.52 2.59
C ILE A 130 -4.84 -12.89 2.83
N ALA A 131 -4.33 -13.61 3.81
CA ALA A 131 -5.00 -14.73 4.47
C ALA A 131 -5.00 -14.51 5.98
N TYR A 132 -5.86 -15.22 6.70
CA TYR A 132 -5.98 -15.12 8.15
C TYR A 132 -5.67 -16.46 8.81
N VAL A 133 -4.95 -16.42 9.91
CA VAL A 133 -4.73 -17.59 10.76
C VAL A 133 -5.26 -17.26 12.15
N LYS A 134 -6.26 -18.02 12.59
CA LYS A 134 -6.72 -18.05 13.98
C LYS A 134 -5.99 -19.18 14.70
N LEU A 135 -5.10 -18.82 15.61
CA LEU A 135 -4.37 -19.74 16.47
C LEU A 135 -5.04 -19.79 17.84
N THR A 136 -5.39 -20.99 18.29
CA THR A 136 -5.79 -21.28 19.66
C THR A 136 -4.72 -22.16 20.31
N VAL A 137 -4.28 -21.83 21.51
CA VAL A 137 -3.32 -22.61 22.30
C VAL A 137 -3.90 -22.84 23.68
N GLU A 138 -4.01 -24.09 24.10
CA GLU A 138 -4.63 -24.47 25.37
C GLU A 138 -3.85 -25.61 26.03
N ASN A 139 -3.62 -25.48 27.35
CA ASN A 139 -3.14 -26.60 28.16
C ASN A 139 -4.32 -27.51 28.51
N THR A 140 -4.49 -28.61 27.79
CA THR A 140 -5.64 -29.52 27.97
C THR A 140 -5.32 -30.72 28.87
N SER A 141 -4.05 -30.88 29.26
CA SER A 141 -3.55 -32.02 30.04
C SER A 141 -2.54 -31.59 31.10
N PRO A 142 -2.93 -30.76 32.09
CA PRO A 142 -2.00 -30.13 33.00
C PRO A 142 -1.29 -31.13 33.91
N VAL A 143 0.01 -30.94 34.14
CA VAL A 143 0.82 -31.75 35.06
C VAL A 143 1.15 -30.98 36.34
N GLY A 144 1.40 -29.67 36.24
CA GLY A 144 1.65 -28.84 37.42
C GLY A 144 1.67 -27.33 37.12
N SER A 145 2.05 -26.54 38.12
CA SER A 145 2.20 -25.08 37.99
C SER A 145 3.30 -24.67 37.02
N GLU A 146 4.29 -25.54 36.82
CA GLU A 146 5.47 -25.31 35.98
C GLU A 146 5.27 -25.67 34.50
N ASP A 147 4.04 -26.01 34.11
CA ASP A 147 3.73 -26.27 32.71
C ASP A 147 4.03 -25.03 31.86
N GLU A 148 4.77 -25.19 30.77
CA GLU A 148 5.20 -24.10 29.90
C GLU A 148 4.99 -24.48 28.43
N ILE A 149 4.50 -23.54 27.63
CA ILE A 149 4.60 -23.58 26.17
C ILE A 149 5.30 -22.34 25.65
N ARG A 150 6.17 -22.51 24.65
CA ARG A 150 6.73 -21.41 23.86
C ARG A 150 6.46 -21.68 22.40
N PHE A 151 5.82 -20.76 21.69
CA PHE A 151 5.46 -20.95 20.28
C PHE A 151 5.73 -19.70 19.44
N ARG A 152 5.99 -19.89 18.15
CA ARG A 152 6.12 -18.82 17.15
C ARG A 152 5.92 -19.32 15.73
N PHE A 153 5.61 -18.42 14.81
CA PHE A 153 5.74 -18.66 13.38
C PHE A 153 7.17 -18.35 12.91
N LYS A 154 7.78 -19.22 12.10
CA LYS A 154 9.19 -19.08 11.68
C LYS A 154 9.36 -18.21 10.44
N ASN A 155 8.48 -18.37 9.46
CA ASN A 155 8.65 -17.88 8.10
C ASN A 155 7.54 -16.90 7.67
N VAL A 156 7.16 -15.98 8.57
CA VAL A 156 6.30 -14.86 8.20
C VAL A 156 7.01 -13.97 7.17
N GLU A 157 6.40 -13.82 5.99
CA GLU A 157 6.93 -13.00 4.86
C GLU A 157 6.48 -11.53 4.93
N VAL A 158 5.27 -11.27 5.42
CA VAL A 158 4.64 -9.96 5.42
C VAL A 158 4.75 -9.28 6.79
N GLN A 159 4.99 -7.98 6.80
CA GLN A 159 5.05 -7.17 8.02
C GLN A 159 3.92 -6.15 7.99
N CYS A 160 3.03 -6.23 8.97
CA CYS A 160 1.95 -5.27 9.16
C CYS A 160 1.52 -5.26 10.62
N LYS A 161 0.79 -4.23 11.04
CA LYS A 161 0.33 -4.06 12.43
C LYS A 161 -0.48 -5.27 12.93
N ASP A 162 -1.33 -5.82 12.05
CA ASP A 162 -2.24 -6.91 12.38
C ASP A 162 -1.75 -8.27 11.86
N CYS A 163 -0.47 -8.36 11.47
CA CYS A 163 0.15 -9.58 10.97
C CYS A 163 0.64 -10.47 12.11
N TRP A 164 0.73 -11.77 11.83
CA TRP A 164 1.61 -12.64 12.60
C TRP A 164 3.06 -12.15 12.48
N ASN A 165 3.86 -12.39 13.51
CA ASN A 165 5.29 -12.05 13.52
C ASN A 165 6.10 -13.27 13.97
N LYS A 166 7.43 -13.10 14.08
CA LYS A 166 8.36 -14.18 14.45
C LYS A 166 8.68 -14.21 15.95
N GLU A 167 7.98 -13.41 16.76
CA GLU A 167 8.21 -13.32 18.19
C GLU A 167 7.76 -14.59 18.90
N ILE A 168 8.48 -14.96 19.96
CA ILE A 168 8.11 -16.10 20.81
C ILE A 168 7.05 -15.64 21.79
N ILE A 169 5.94 -16.36 21.83
CA ILE A 169 4.91 -16.20 22.85
C ILE A 169 5.08 -17.33 23.85
N THR A 170 5.14 -16.97 25.14
CA THR A 170 5.26 -17.91 26.25
C THR A 170 3.95 -17.99 27.01
N GLY A 171 3.48 -19.22 27.23
CA GLY A 171 2.38 -19.55 28.12
C GLY A 171 2.87 -20.33 29.32
N LEU A 172 2.29 -20.04 30.50
CA LEU A 172 2.67 -20.65 31.77
C LEU A 172 1.43 -21.12 32.53
N GLY A 173 1.60 -22.25 33.21
CA GLY A 173 0.65 -22.80 34.16
C GLY A 173 -0.39 -23.75 33.57
N PRO A 174 -1.21 -24.34 34.46
CA PRO A 174 -2.13 -25.43 34.13
C PRO A 174 -3.40 -24.96 33.40
N THR A 175 -3.67 -23.65 33.39
CA THR A 175 -4.89 -23.05 32.81
C THR A 175 -4.56 -22.08 31.68
N TYR A 176 -3.36 -22.18 31.08
CA TYR A 176 -2.98 -21.28 30.01
C TYR A 176 -3.90 -21.46 28.80
N TYR A 177 -4.45 -20.34 28.35
CA TYR A 177 -5.26 -20.23 27.14
C TYR A 177 -4.84 -19.00 26.37
N TYR A 178 -4.68 -19.15 25.06
CA TYR A 178 -4.37 -18.07 24.14
C TYR A 178 -5.18 -18.24 22.86
N SER A 179 -5.78 -17.16 22.36
CA SER A 179 -6.46 -17.13 21.08
C SER A 179 -6.20 -15.81 20.38
N ARG A 180 -5.66 -15.88 19.16
CA ARG A 180 -5.45 -14.69 18.32
C ARG A 180 -5.72 -15.03 16.86
N THR A 181 -6.37 -14.10 16.17
CA THR A 181 -6.46 -14.08 14.72
C THR A 181 -5.57 -12.97 14.21
N ALA A 182 -4.71 -13.26 13.24
CA ALA A 182 -3.87 -12.26 12.59
C ALA A 182 -3.65 -12.60 11.11
N GLN A 183 -3.22 -11.58 10.35
CA GLN A 183 -2.99 -11.64 8.92
C GLN A 183 -1.67 -12.32 8.57
N THR A 184 -1.62 -12.91 7.38
CA THR A 184 -0.42 -13.46 6.74
C THR A 184 -0.60 -13.45 5.23
N SER A 185 0.43 -13.79 4.47
CA SER A 185 0.35 -13.97 3.01
C SER A 185 -0.52 -15.17 2.65
N GLY A 186 -1.44 -15.00 1.69
CA GLY A 186 -2.20 -16.09 1.09
C GLY A 186 -1.37 -16.96 0.15
N GLU A 187 -1.85 -18.19 -0.09
CA GLU A 187 -1.17 -19.23 -0.86
C GLU A 187 0.28 -19.50 -0.43
N ASN A 188 0.52 -19.48 0.88
CA ASN A 188 1.83 -19.72 1.45
C ASN A 188 1.81 -20.85 2.48
N ASP A 189 2.98 -21.44 2.71
CA ASP A 189 3.20 -22.39 3.79
C ASP A 189 3.72 -21.62 5.01
N LEU A 190 2.95 -21.60 6.09
CA LEU A 190 3.33 -20.93 7.33
C LEU A 190 3.75 -21.98 8.37
N ILE A 191 5.00 -21.94 8.77
CA ILE A 191 5.60 -22.90 9.70
C ILE A 191 5.45 -22.38 11.12
N ILE A 192 4.78 -23.16 11.96
CA ILE A 192 4.72 -22.94 13.40
C ILE A 192 5.66 -23.93 14.09
N GLU A 193 6.36 -23.47 15.12
CA GLU A 193 7.12 -24.33 16.02
C GLU A 193 6.76 -24.01 17.46
N TRP A 194 6.75 -25.03 18.30
CA TRP A 194 6.51 -24.85 19.72
C TRP A 194 7.29 -25.86 20.57
N VAL A 195 7.58 -25.43 21.79
CA VAL A 195 8.27 -26.23 22.81
C VAL A 195 7.33 -26.34 24.01
N VAL A 196 7.10 -27.55 24.48
CA VAL A 196 6.29 -27.84 25.67
C VAL A 196 7.20 -28.35 26.76
N LYS A 197 7.08 -27.82 27.97
CA LYS A 197 7.69 -28.38 29.18
C LYS A 197 6.61 -28.77 30.17
N LYS A 198 6.63 -30.03 30.62
CA LYS A 198 5.68 -30.59 31.61
C LYS A 198 6.37 -31.66 32.43
N GLY A 199 6.16 -31.66 33.76
CA GLY A 199 6.71 -32.71 34.64
C GLY A 199 8.22 -32.92 34.54
N GLY A 200 9.00 -31.87 34.24
CA GLY A 200 10.44 -31.94 34.02
C GLY A 200 10.88 -32.48 32.65
N GLN A 201 9.95 -32.84 31.77
CA GLN A 201 10.23 -33.24 30.39
C GLN A 201 10.04 -32.06 29.43
N GLN A 202 10.77 -32.07 28.32
CA GLN A 202 10.66 -31.08 27.25
C GLN A 202 10.48 -31.77 25.89
N HIS A 203 9.50 -31.31 25.12
CA HIS A 203 9.24 -31.76 23.76
C HIS A 203 9.22 -30.58 22.79
N ILE A 204 9.70 -30.81 21.57
CA ILE A 204 9.74 -29.81 20.50
C ILE A 204 8.88 -30.32 19.35
N TYR A 205 8.04 -29.44 18.83
CA TYR A 205 7.10 -29.73 17.77
C TYR A 205 7.21 -28.67 16.67
N THR A 206 6.83 -29.06 15.46
CA THR A 206 6.69 -28.16 14.33
C THR A 206 5.57 -28.64 13.42
N ASP A 207 4.89 -27.70 12.79
CA ASP A 207 3.85 -27.98 11.81
C ASP A 207 3.83 -26.91 10.71
N THR A 208 3.21 -27.23 9.59
CA THR A 208 3.07 -26.36 8.41
C THR A 208 1.60 -26.12 8.10
N LEU A 209 1.18 -24.86 8.16
CA LEU A 209 -0.18 -24.44 7.83
C LEU A 209 -0.19 -23.90 6.39
N ARG A 210 -0.94 -24.57 5.50
CA ARG A 210 -1.19 -24.03 4.15
C ARG A 210 -2.25 -22.95 4.20
N THR A 211 -1.85 -21.70 3.99
CA THR A 211 -2.79 -20.56 3.92
C THR A 211 -3.42 -20.48 2.54
N LYS A 212 -4.69 -20.09 2.49
CA LYS A 212 -5.43 -19.84 1.25
C LYS A 212 -5.79 -18.37 1.15
N ALA A 213 -5.59 -17.80 -0.04
CA ALA A 213 -5.88 -16.39 -0.27
C ALA A 213 -7.33 -16.08 0.10
N PHE A 214 -7.51 -14.99 0.85
CA PHE A 214 -8.80 -14.45 1.28
C PHE A 214 -9.60 -15.37 2.23
N GLN A 215 -8.96 -16.37 2.82
CA GLN A 215 -9.59 -17.31 3.75
C GLN A 215 -8.97 -17.24 5.15
N THR A 216 -9.72 -17.76 6.12
CA THR A 216 -9.27 -17.96 7.49
C THR A 216 -9.05 -19.44 7.74
N ILE A 217 -7.86 -19.81 8.20
CA ILE A 217 -7.58 -21.14 8.76
C ILE A 217 -7.63 -21.07 10.29
N ASN A 218 -8.25 -22.08 10.91
CA ASN A 218 -8.21 -22.26 12.36
C ASN A 218 -7.18 -23.35 12.68
N TYR A 219 -6.29 -23.08 13.62
CA TYR A 219 -5.27 -24.01 14.07
C TYR A 219 -5.24 -24.06 15.60
N ASN A 220 -5.24 -25.27 16.16
CA ASN A 220 -5.29 -25.47 17.60
C ASN A 220 -4.05 -26.24 18.06
N ILE A 221 -3.36 -25.71 19.06
CA ILE A 221 -2.32 -26.42 19.81
C ILE A 221 -2.92 -26.79 21.16
N ASN A 222 -3.19 -28.08 21.33
CA ASN A 222 -3.53 -28.65 22.63
C ASN A 222 -2.26 -29.30 23.17
N TYR A 223 -1.78 -28.83 24.33
CA TYR A 223 -0.51 -29.30 24.87
C TYR A 223 -0.59 -29.81 26.30
#